data_AF-J0SKV3-F1
#
_entry.id   AF-J0SKV3-F1
#
_cell.length_a   1.000
_cell.length_b   1.000
_cell.length_c   1.000
_cell.angle_alpha   90.00
_cell.angle_beta   90.00
_cell.angle_gamma   90.00
#
_symmetry.space_group_name_H-M   'P 1'
#
loop_
_entity.id
_entity.type
_entity.pdbx_description
1 polymer ?
#
loop_
_entity_poly.entity_id
_entity_poly.type
_entity_poly.pdbx_seq_one_letter_code
_entity_poly.pdbx_strand_id
1 'polypeptide(L)'
;MDAFVSFLQTPWAVVVGLVLAVLVGLVIRLVVSSRQRPSEDVSVPAQPQVPATGESTTPTQADGESPERPRAGPEASEESAAPAEAEITAEPAVERPEPVRGRMERLRERLASSGALGRAILGVLSRGQLSAADWEEIEESLLIADLGLEATDSLMEALKRRVAVESTTDEARIREILREELLALVGPDMDRSLDLTRPEADGTSKPAVVLMVGVNGTGKTTTVGKLARILVAEDKSVLLGAADTFRAAAADQLATWGERVGVDVVRSDREGADPASVAFETVREGIARDVDVVLVDTAGRLQNKSTLMDELGKIKRVMEKQAPVSEVLLVLDATTGQNGMKQAEVFAQATGVTGIVLTKLDGSAKGGIVVSVQRALGVPVKFVGLGEGADDLAPFDPQGFVDAIVGRA
;
A
#
# COMPACT_ATOMS: atom_id res chain seq x y z
N MET A 1 41.89 23.87 -15.64
CA MET A 1 41.13 23.59 -16.87
C MET A 1 42.04 23.58 -18.09
N ASP A 2 42.94 24.56 -18.24
CA ASP A 2 43.84 24.67 -19.40
C ASP A 2 44.82 23.51 -19.59
N ALA A 3 45.33 22.90 -18.52
CA ALA A 3 46.22 21.74 -18.61
C ALA A 3 45.51 20.48 -19.16
N PHE A 4 44.22 20.32 -18.87
CA PHE A 4 43.41 19.20 -19.35
C PHE A 4 43.03 19.38 -20.82
N VAL A 5 42.70 20.61 -21.22
CA VAL A 5 42.41 20.96 -22.63
C VAL A 5 43.67 20.85 -23.49
N SER A 6 44.83 21.26 -22.95
CA SER A 6 46.14 21.06 -23.59
C SER A 6 46.48 19.58 -23.78
N PHE A 7 46.21 18.74 -22.78
CA PHE A 7 46.46 17.30 -22.87
C PHE A 7 45.61 16.64 -23.96
N LEU A 8 44.32 17.00 -24.06
CA LEU A 8 43.39 16.50 -25.08
C LEU A 8 43.79 16.82 -26.52
N GLN A 9 44.60 17.86 -26.74
CA GLN A 9 45.10 18.24 -28.07
C GLN A 9 46.43 17.54 -28.44
N THR A 10 47.02 16.78 -27.52
CA THR A 10 48.25 16.03 -27.83
C THR A 10 47.93 14.74 -28.60
N PRO A 11 48.81 14.30 -29.52
CA PRO A 11 48.64 13.01 -30.20
C PRO A 11 48.60 11.82 -29.22
N TRP A 12 49.11 11.99 -28.00
CA TRP A 12 49.03 11.01 -26.92
C TRP A 12 47.63 10.80 -26.35
N ALA A 13 46.76 11.82 -26.37
CA ALA A 13 45.38 11.67 -25.91
C ALA A 13 44.57 10.70 -26.79
N VAL A 14 44.85 10.67 -28.09
CA VAL A 14 44.25 9.72 -29.03
C VAL A 14 44.69 8.28 -28.72
N VAL A 15 45.98 8.10 -28.40
CA VAL A 15 46.53 6.79 -28.02
C VAL A 15 45.92 6.30 -26.71
N VAL A 16 45.83 7.17 -25.69
CA VAL A 16 45.20 6.84 -24.40
C VAL A 16 43.72 6.51 -24.58
N GLY A 17 42.99 7.26 -25.41
CA GLY A 17 41.60 6.99 -25.74
C GLY A 17 41.37 5.64 -26.42
N LEU A 18 42.25 5.27 -27.37
CA LEU A 18 42.20 3.96 -28.04
C LEU A 18 42.47 2.80 -27.08
N VAL A 19 43.45 2.96 -26.18
CA VAL A 19 43.76 1.94 -25.17
C VAL A 19 42.59 1.75 -24.20
N LEU A 20 41.94 2.85 -23.78
CA LEU A 20 40.76 2.80 -22.92
C LEU A 20 39.57 2.11 -23.62
N ALA A 21 39.36 2.39 -24.90
CA ALA A 21 38.30 1.76 -25.69
C ALA A 21 38.51 0.24 -25.82
N VAL A 22 39.74 -0.21 -26.04
CA VAL A 22 40.08 -1.65 -26.09
C VAL A 22 39.88 -2.33 -24.73
N LEU A 23 40.29 -1.67 -23.63
CA LEU A 23 40.07 -2.18 -22.27
C LEU A 23 38.59 -2.32 -21.94
N VAL A 24 37.77 -1.31 -22.27
CA VAL A 24 36.31 -1.36 -22.07
C VAL A 24 35.69 -2.50 -22.90
N GLY A 25 36.12 -2.66 -24.16
CA GLY A 25 35.68 -3.78 -25.01
C GLY A 25 36.04 -5.16 -24.43
N LEU A 26 37.23 -5.29 -23.84
CA LEU A 26 37.68 -6.54 -23.20
C LEU A 26 36.85 -6.86 -21.95
N VAL A 27 36.55 -5.85 -21.12
CA VAL A 27 35.72 -5.99 -19.92
C VAL A 27 34.29 -6.37 -20.30
N ILE A 28 33.69 -5.72 -21.30
CA ILE A 28 32.35 -6.08 -21.79
C ILE A 28 32.33 -7.52 -22.29
N ARG A 29 33.36 -7.95 -23.04
CA ARG A 29 33.45 -9.33 -23.54
C ARG A 29 33.58 -10.35 -22.41
N LEU A 30 34.36 -10.07 -21.37
CA LEU A 30 34.48 -10.91 -20.18
C LEU A 30 33.15 -11.01 -19.40
N VAL A 31 32.46 -9.88 -19.23
CA VAL A 31 31.16 -9.84 -18.53
C VAL A 31 30.10 -10.63 -19.30
N VAL A 32 30.01 -10.44 -20.62
CA VAL A 32 29.04 -11.16 -21.46
C VAL A 32 29.37 -12.67 -21.54
N SER A 33 30.66 -13.02 -21.63
CA SER A 33 31.12 -14.42 -21.58
C SER A 33 30.83 -15.10 -20.25
N SER A 34 30.90 -14.37 -19.12
CA SER A 34 30.59 -14.94 -17.80
C SER A 34 29.09 -15.22 -17.59
N ARG A 35 28.21 -14.59 -18.39
CA ARG A 35 26.75 -14.76 -18.32
C ARG A 35 26.21 -15.89 -19.22
N GLN A 36 27.06 -16.47 -20.06
CA GLN A 36 26.70 -17.60 -20.93
C GLN A 36 27.47 -18.86 -20.52
N ARG A 37 27.35 -19.27 -19.25
CA ARG A 37 27.60 -20.67 -18.89
C ARG A 37 26.32 -21.47 -19.15
N PRO A 38 26.36 -22.53 -19.99
CA PRO A 38 25.26 -23.46 -20.13
C PRO A 38 25.00 -24.12 -18.78
N SER A 39 23.74 -24.15 -18.35
CA SER A 39 23.30 -24.93 -17.21
C SER A 39 23.42 -26.42 -17.58
N GLU A 40 24.45 -27.08 -17.05
CA GLU A 40 24.47 -28.54 -16.96
C GLU A 40 23.36 -29.00 -16.00
N ASP A 41 22.67 -30.05 -16.41
CA ASP A 41 21.57 -30.72 -15.74
C ASP A 41 21.82 -30.96 -14.24
N VAL A 42 21.06 -30.28 -13.39
CA VAL A 42 20.85 -30.69 -12.00
C VAL A 42 19.62 -31.57 -11.96
N SER A 43 19.86 -32.87 -12.03
CA SER A 43 18.89 -33.92 -11.74
C SER A 43 18.55 -33.92 -10.25
N VAL A 44 17.27 -33.72 -9.94
CA VAL A 44 16.72 -33.89 -8.57
C VAL A 44 16.54 -35.38 -8.30
N PRO A 45 17.10 -35.97 -7.22
CA PRO A 45 16.81 -37.36 -6.88
C PRO A 45 15.38 -37.47 -6.35
N ALA A 46 14.58 -38.34 -6.98
CA ALA A 46 13.29 -38.75 -6.47
C ALA A 46 13.45 -39.47 -5.11
N GLN A 47 12.66 -39.06 -4.12
CA GLN A 47 12.58 -39.76 -2.84
C GLN A 47 11.85 -41.11 -3.01
N PRO A 48 12.33 -42.20 -2.37
CA PRO A 48 11.66 -43.50 -2.44
C PRO A 48 10.37 -43.52 -1.59
N GLN A 49 9.24 -43.86 -2.22
CA GLN A 49 8.03 -44.26 -1.50
C GLN A 49 8.19 -45.69 -0.98
N VAL A 50 7.98 -45.87 0.32
CA VAL A 50 7.92 -47.19 0.97
C VAL A 50 6.44 -47.64 1.00
N PRO A 51 6.11 -48.87 0.56
CA PRO A 51 4.76 -49.39 0.62
C PRO A 51 4.48 -50.02 2.00
N ALA A 52 3.33 -49.72 2.58
CA ALA A 52 2.79 -50.44 3.74
C ALA A 52 1.48 -51.13 3.35
N THR A 53 1.61 -52.43 3.12
CA THR A 53 0.58 -53.47 3.11
C THR A 53 -0.15 -53.53 4.45
N GLY A 54 -1.46 -53.83 4.37
CA GLY A 54 -2.31 -54.13 5.52
C GLY A 54 -3.61 -54.78 5.04
N GLU A 55 -3.54 -56.07 4.70
CA GLU A 55 -4.69 -56.95 4.47
C GLU A 55 -5.39 -57.31 5.79
N SER A 56 -6.71 -57.55 5.68
CA SER A 56 -7.55 -58.52 6.42
C SER A 56 -8.83 -57.88 6.96
N THR A 57 -10.01 -58.46 6.88
CA THR A 57 -10.52 -59.72 6.31
C THR A 57 -12.05 -59.58 6.34
N THR A 58 -12.74 -59.95 5.26
CA THR A 58 -14.16 -60.33 5.31
C THR A 58 -14.25 -61.82 5.61
N PRO A 59 -15.34 -62.29 6.23
CA PRO A 59 -16.05 -63.40 5.60
C PRO A 59 -17.58 -63.30 5.64
N THR A 60 -18.16 -63.42 4.44
CA THR A 60 -19.20 -64.37 3.99
C THR A 60 -20.50 -64.65 4.78
N GLN A 61 -21.58 -64.51 4.01
CA GLN A 61 -22.99 -64.96 4.05
C GLN A 61 -23.38 -66.22 4.84
N ALA A 62 -24.64 -66.25 5.31
CA ALA A 62 -25.60 -67.34 5.07
C ALA A 62 -27.06 -66.91 5.34
N ASP A 63 -27.97 -67.51 4.56
CA ASP A 63 -29.42 -67.34 4.44
C ASP A 63 -30.29 -67.66 5.67
N GLY A 64 -31.57 -67.26 5.64
CA GLY A 64 -32.62 -67.98 6.38
C GLY A 64 -33.93 -67.23 6.68
N GLU A 65 -34.91 -67.41 5.79
CA GLU A 65 -36.38 -67.53 6.04
C GLU A 65 -37.22 -66.40 6.67
N SER A 66 -38.21 -65.97 5.86
CA SER A 66 -39.53 -65.45 6.26
C SER A 66 -40.44 -66.64 6.62
N PRO A 67 -41.56 -66.48 7.39
CA PRO A 67 -42.78 -65.95 6.78
C PRO A 67 -43.78 -65.18 7.67
N GLU A 68 -44.72 -64.53 6.97
CA GLU A 68 -46.14 -64.30 7.30
C GLU A 68 -46.64 -63.05 8.07
N ARG A 69 -47.45 -62.27 7.32
CA ARG A 69 -48.39 -61.17 7.66
C ARG A 69 -49.66 -61.71 8.40
N PRO A 70 -50.81 -60.98 8.57
CA PRO A 70 -51.18 -59.55 8.41
C PRO A 70 -52.05 -58.97 9.58
N ARG A 71 -52.33 -57.65 9.55
CA ARG A 71 -53.66 -56.96 9.75
C ARG A 71 -53.42 -55.50 10.19
N ALA A 72 -53.77 -54.51 9.37
CA ALA A 72 -55.06 -53.78 9.30
C ALA A 72 -55.30 -52.87 10.53
N GLY A 73 -55.40 -51.55 10.29
CA GLY A 73 -55.69 -50.48 11.27
C GLY A 73 -57.15 -50.50 11.80
N PRO A 74 -57.73 -49.40 12.35
CA PRO A 74 -57.33 -47.98 12.24
C PRO A 74 -57.45 -47.14 13.55
N GLU A 75 -57.30 -45.82 13.39
CA GLU A 75 -57.88 -44.71 14.19
C GLU A 75 -57.10 -44.06 15.36
N ALA A 76 -56.76 -42.79 15.09
CA ALA A 76 -57.02 -41.57 15.87
C ALA A 76 -56.36 -41.38 17.24
N SER A 77 -55.42 -40.43 17.27
CA SER A 77 -55.21 -39.54 18.42
C SER A 77 -54.48 -38.25 17.98
N GLU A 78 -55.27 -37.17 17.88
CA GLU A 78 -55.00 -35.84 18.43
C GLU A 78 -53.69 -35.11 18.07
N GLU A 79 -53.80 -34.24 17.07
CA GLU A 79 -53.53 -32.80 17.14
C GLU A 79 -52.68 -32.31 18.34
N SER A 80 -51.39 -32.11 18.08
CA SER A 80 -50.55 -31.18 18.85
C SER A 80 -49.78 -30.31 17.87
N ALA A 81 -50.32 -29.12 17.63
CA ALA A 81 -49.67 -28.08 16.85
C ALA A 81 -48.47 -27.53 17.63
N ALA A 82 -47.27 -27.98 17.28
CA ALA A 82 -46.04 -27.30 17.64
C ALA A 82 -45.94 -26.00 16.82
N PRO A 83 -45.71 -24.84 17.45
CA PRO A 83 -45.42 -23.62 16.70
C PRO A 83 -44.10 -23.81 15.96
N ALA A 84 -44.11 -23.54 14.66
CA ALA A 84 -42.92 -23.42 13.86
C ALA A 84 -41.97 -22.41 14.52
N GLU A 85 -40.81 -22.88 14.98
CA GLU A 85 -39.66 -22.03 15.25
C GLU A 85 -39.33 -21.32 13.93
N ALA A 86 -39.68 -20.04 13.88
CA ALA A 86 -39.18 -19.14 12.87
C ALA A 86 -37.66 -19.15 12.97
N GLU A 87 -37.00 -19.69 11.95
CA GLU A 87 -35.58 -19.45 11.70
C GLU A 87 -35.38 -17.95 11.62
N ILE A 88 -34.90 -17.36 12.71
CA ILE A 88 -34.38 -16.00 12.72
C ILE A 88 -33.14 -16.06 11.83
N THR A 89 -33.31 -15.61 10.58
CA THR A 89 -32.19 -15.28 9.71
C THR A 89 -31.44 -14.16 10.42
N ALA A 90 -30.34 -14.51 11.11
CA ALA A 90 -29.46 -13.51 11.70
C ALA A 90 -28.90 -12.70 10.53
N GLU A 91 -29.38 -11.46 10.38
CA GLU A 91 -28.76 -10.49 9.48
C GLU A 91 -27.26 -10.43 9.83
N PRO A 92 -26.35 -10.48 8.84
CA PRO A 92 -24.93 -10.38 9.12
C PRO A 92 -24.68 -9.10 9.91
N ALA A 93 -24.19 -9.24 11.14
CA ALA A 93 -23.89 -8.11 12.00
C ALA A 93 -22.79 -7.28 11.35
N VAL A 94 -23.17 -6.17 10.72
CA VAL A 94 -22.25 -5.22 10.10
C VAL A 94 -21.28 -4.73 11.16
N GLU A 95 -20.00 -5.02 10.99
CA GLU A 95 -18.97 -4.65 11.95
C GLU A 95 -18.70 -3.14 11.84
N ARG A 96 -19.29 -2.35 12.74
CA ARG A 96 -19.03 -0.91 12.84
C ARG A 96 -17.73 -0.66 13.61
N PRO A 97 -16.73 0.02 13.02
CA PRO A 97 -15.45 0.26 13.67
C PRO A 97 -15.53 1.23 14.84
N GLU A 98 -14.50 1.20 15.68
CA GLU A 98 -14.33 2.16 16.78
C GLU A 98 -14.12 3.61 16.31
N PRO A 99 -14.53 4.61 17.12
CA PRO A 99 -14.36 6.03 16.81
C PRO A 99 -12.91 6.43 16.52
N VAL A 100 -12.72 7.38 15.59
CA VAL A 100 -11.43 7.89 15.09
C VAL A 100 -10.42 8.25 16.20
N ARG A 101 -10.89 8.74 17.35
CA ARG A 101 -10.02 9.12 18.49
C ARG A 101 -9.22 7.95 19.07
N GLY A 102 -9.83 6.78 19.25
CA GLY A 102 -9.13 5.60 19.78
C GLY A 102 -8.04 5.08 18.83
N ARG A 103 -8.25 5.24 17.51
CA ARG A 103 -7.25 4.91 16.48
C ARG A 103 -6.04 5.84 16.52
N MET A 104 -6.22 7.13 16.81
CA MET A 104 -5.14 8.12 16.91
C MET A 104 -4.23 7.91 18.13
N GLU A 105 -4.78 7.43 19.25
CA GLU A 105 -3.98 7.11 20.44
C GLU A 105 -3.09 5.89 20.19
N ARG A 106 -3.65 4.81 19.62
CA ARG A 106 -2.87 3.63 19.21
C ARG A 106 -1.84 3.95 18.13
N LEU A 107 -2.16 4.87 17.20
CA LEU A 107 -1.23 5.40 16.20
C LEU A 107 0.01 6.03 16.85
N ARG A 108 -0.19 6.86 17.88
CA ARG A 108 0.91 7.51 18.61
C ARG A 108 1.80 6.50 19.32
N GLU A 109 1.23 5.47 19.92
CA GLU A 109 1.99 4.41 20.60
C GLU A 109 2.82 3.58 19.61
N ARG A 110 2.25 3.17 18.47
CA ARG A 110 2.97 2.39 17.45
C ARG A 110 4.07 3.19 16.77
N LEU A 111 3.81 4.44 16.40
CA LEU A 111 4.85 5.31 15.82
C LEU A 111 5.97 5.64 16.81
N ALA A 112 5.66 5.83 18.09
CA ALA A 112 6.67 6.06 19.12
C ALA A 112 7.61 4.84 19.29
N SER A 113 7.11 3.62 19.04
CA SER A 113 7.93 2.40 19.07
C SER A 113 8.98 2.34 17.93
N SER A 114 8.71 3.01 16.79
CA SER A 114 9.61 3.14 15.64
C SER A 114 10.72 4.19 15.81
N GLY A 115 10.83 4.85 16.97
CA GLY A 115 11.74 5.97 17.27
C GLY A 115 13.24 5.65 17.33
N ALA A 116 13.75 4.68 16.57
CA ALA A 116 15.18 4.39 16.48
C ALA A 116 15.98 5.59 15.92
N LEU A 117 15.41 6.28 14.92
CA LEU A 117 15.98 7.51 14.36
C LEU A 117 16.07 8.62 15.40
N GLY A 118 14.98 8.88 16.13
CA GLY A 118 14.95 9.88 17.19
C GLY A 118 15.97 9.60 18.26
N ARG A 119 16.09 8.34 18.71
CA ARG A 119 17.09 7.95 19.71
C ARG A 119 18.54 8.11 19.20
N ALA A 120 18.81 7.80 17.94
CA ALA A 120 20.13 7.98 17.34
C ALA A 120 20.50 9.48 17.29
N ILE A 121 19.61 10.31 16.76
CA ILE A 121 19.83 11.76 16.66
C ILE A 121 19.95 12.38 18.07
N LEU A 122 19.08 12.01 19.01
CA LEU A 122 19.17 12.48 20.41
C LEU A 122 20.49 12.07 21.07
N GLY A 123 20.96 10.84 20.83
CA GLY A 123 22.25 10.37 21.31
C GLY A 123 23.40 11.28 20.88
N VAL A 124 23.39 11.72 19.62
CA VAL A 124 24.37 12.67 19.08
C VAL A 124 24.19 14.08 19.65
N LEU A 125 22.94 14.55 19.72
CA LEU A 125 22.61 15.89 20.22
C LEU A 125 22.95 16.07 21.72
N SER A 126 22.90 15.01 22.50
CA SER A 126 23.22 15.04 23.93
C SER A 126 24.72 15.26 24.25
N ARG A 127 25.61 15.25 23.24
CA ARG A 127 27.06 15.42 23.39
C ARG A 127 27.52 16.88 23.61
N GLY A 128 26.59 17.85 23.62
CA GLY A 128 26.88 19.25 23.91
C GLY A 128 27.34 20.02 22.66
N GLN A 129 28.59 20.49 22.63
CA GLN A 129 29.12 21.16 21.43
C GLN A 129 29.30 20.16 20.29
N LEU A 130 28.40 20.24 19.30
CA LEU A 130 28.41 19.38 18.13
C LEU A 130 29.63 19.66 17.24
N SER A 131 30.52 18.67 17.15
CA SER A 131 31.65 18.63 16.22
C SER A 131 31.18 18.38 14.78
N ALA A 132 32.09 18.53 13.81
CA ALA A 132 31.79 18.19 12.42
C ALA A 132 31.35 16.72 12.24
N ALA A 133 31.94 15.80 13.02
CA ALA A 133 31.59 14.39 12.99
C ALA A 133 30.18 14.12 13.55
N ASP A 134 29.74 14.89 14.57
CA ASP A 134 28.38 14.79 15.09
C ASP A 134 27.34 15.18 14.04
N TRP A 135 27.62 16.24 13.27
CA TRP A 135 26.75 16.65 12.18
C TRP A 135 26.68 15.60 11.05
N GLU A 136 27.79 14.95 10.73
CA GLU A 136 27.83 13.87 9.73
C GLU A 136 27.03 12.64 10.20
N GLU A 137 27.10 12.28 11.49
CA GLU A 137 26.32 11.17 12.06
C GLU A 137 24.80 11.44 12.03
N ILE A 138 24.38 12.69 12.27
CA ILE A 138 22.98 13.10 12.12
C ILE A 138 22.53 12.99 10.67
N GLU A 139 23.36 13.45 9.73
CA GLU A 139 23.09 13.37 8.29
C GLU A 139 22.93 11.92 7.82
N GLU A 140 23.87 11.05 8.20
CA GLU A 140 23.82 9.61 7.91
C GLU A 140 22.55 8.97 8.47
N SER A 141 22.18 9.30 9.72
CA SER A 141 20.96 8.80 10.35
C SER A 141 19.70 9.18 9.57
N LEU A 142 19.61 10.43 9.10
CA LEU A 142 18.49 10.90 8.28
C LEU A 142 18.42 10.20 6.91
N LEU A 143 19.56 9.91 6.30
CA LEU A 143 19.63 9.17 5.04
C LEU A 143 19.22 7.70 5.21
N ILE A 144 19.67 7.03 6.27
CA ILE A 144 19.27 5.66 6.62
C ILE A 144 17.75 5.56 6.82
N ALA A 145 17.13 6.63 7.32
CA ALA A 145 15.69 6.73 7.47
C ALA A 145 14.90 7.02 6.18
N ASP A 146 15.55 6.99 5.01
CA ASP A 146 14.95 7.25 3.69
C ASP A 146 14.37 8.68 3.53
N LEU A 147 14.91 9.69 4.23
CA LEU A 147 14.51 11.09 4.02
C LEU A 147 14.89 11.57 2.60
N GLY A 148 15.97 11.01 2.05
CA GLY A 148 16.50 11.33 0.73
C GLY A 148 17.54 12.47 0.78
N LEU A 149 18.49 12.44 -0.15
CA LEU A 149 19.64 13.34 -0.17
C LEU A 149 19.24 14.82 -0.12
N GLU A 150 18.39 15.25 -1.06
CA GLU A 150 18.01 16.66 -1.18
C GLU A 150 17.27 17.20 0.06
N ALA A 151 16.41 16.38 0.66
CA ALA A 151 15.67 16.76 1.86
C ALA A 151 16.59 16.80 3.09
N THR A 152 17.50 15.82 3.21
CA THR A 152 18.52 15.81 4.26
C THR A 152 19.44 17.01 4.15
N ASP A 153 19.98 17.33 2.97
CA ASP A 153 20.86 18.49 2.77
C ASP A 153 20.15 19.78 3.19
N SER A 154 18.92 19.98 2.71
CA SER A 154 18.11 21.16 3.04
C SER A 154 17.86 21.27 4.55
N LEU A 155 17.54 20.16 5.21
CA LEU A 155 17.31 20.08 6.65
C LEU A 155 18.57 20.40 7.45
N MET A 156 19.69 19.77 7.08
CA MET A 156 20.96 19.91 7.78
C MET A 156 21.49 21.33 7.68
N GLU A 157 21.38 21.96 6.50
CA GLU A 157 21.74 23.35 6.35
C GLU A 157 20.87 24.27 7.21
N ALA A 158 19.55 24.08 7.23
CA ALA A 158 18.63 24.90 8.01
C ALA A 158 18.89 24.75 9.52
N LEU A 159 19.07 23.51 9.98
CA LEU A 159 19.39 23.18 11.36
C LEU A 159 20.72 23.83 11.79
N LYS A 160 21.81 23.63 11.03
CA LYS A 160 23.14 24.23 11.33
C LYS A 160 23.06 25.76 11.38
N ARG A 161 22.36 26.38 10.43
CA ARG A 161 22.16 27.85 10.40
C ARG A 161 21.44 28.34 11.65
N ARG A 162 20.32 27.71 12.03
CA ARG A 162 19.52 28.14 13.19
C ARG A 162 20.24 27.92 14.51
N VAL A 163 20.92 26.79 14.69
CA VAL A 163 21.73 26.53 15.88
C VAL A 163 22.85 27.56 16.02
N ALA A 164 23.51 27.95 14.92
CA ALA A 164 24.54 28.98 14.94
C ALA A 164 23.97 30.38 15.26
N VAL A 165 22.84 30.75 14.65
CA VAL A 165 22.18 32.06 14.89
C VAL A 165 21.68 32.19 16.32
N GLU A 166 21.05 31.14 16.86
CA GLU A 166 20.55 31.10 18.24
C GLU A 166 21.68 30.89 19.26
N SER A 167 22.88 30.49 18.81
CA SER A 167 24.03 30.17 19.65
C SER A 167 23.69 29.20 20.79
N THR A 168 22.76 28.28 20.52
CA THR A 168 22.26 27.33 21.52
C THR A 168 23.09 26.05 21.52
N THR A 169 23.43 25.59 22.71
CA THR A 169 23.98 24.24 22.96
C THR A 169 23.02 23.39 23.78
N ASP A 170 21.80 23.89 24.01
CA ASP A 170 20.77 23.19 24.77
C ASP A 170 20.13 22.12 23.88
N GLU A 171 20.21 20.86 24.32
CA GLU A 171 19.68 19.69 23.61
C GLU A 171 18.19 19.84 23.35
N ALA A 172 17.43 20.31 24.35
CA ALA A 172 15.98 20.47 24.23
C ALA A 172 15.64 21.50 23.14
N ARG A 173 16.37 22.61 23.08
CA ARG A 173 16.19 23.61 22.03
C ARG A 173 16.62 23.12 20.66
N ILE A 174 17.75 22.43 20.52
CA ILE A 174 18.19 21.89 19.21
C ILE A 174 17.18 20.87 18.68
N ARG A 175 16.63 20.04 19.57
CA ARG A 175 15.55 19.11 19.24
C ARG A 175 14.29 19.81 18.76
N GLU A 176 13.90 20.91 19.41
CA GLU A 176 12.77 21.72 19.00
C GLU A 176 12.99 22.33 17.61
N ILE A 177 14.19 22.84 17.32
CA ILE A 177 14.57 23.34 15.99
C ILE A 177 14.46 22.22 14.96
N LEU A 178 15.05 21.04 15.21
CA LEU A 178 14.95 19.89 14.30
C LEU A 178 13.49 19.50 14.03
N ARG A 179 12.65 19.50 15.07
CA ARG A 179 11.21 19.23 14.96
C ARG A 179 10.53 20.26 14.06
N GLU A 180 10.80 21.55 14.24
CA GLU A 180 10.24 22.63 13.43
C GLU A 180 10.65 22.48 11.95
N GLU A 181 11.93 22.21 11.68
CA GLU A 181 12.44 22.05 10.30
C GLU A 181 11.88 20.78 9.62
N LEU A 182 11.77 19.67 10.35
CA LEU A 182 11.13 18.45 9.84
C LEU A 182 9.64 18.68 9.56
N LEU A 183 8.93 19.39 10.44
CA LEU A 183 7.53 19.71 10.23
C LEU A 183 7.36 20.60 8.99
N ALA A 184 8.23 21.59 8.79
CA ALA A 184 8.24 22.41 7.58
C ALA A 184 8.42 21.57 6.31
N LEU A 185 9.29 20.55 6.34
CA LEU A 185 9.47 19.61 5.22
C LEU A 185 8.25 18.71 4.97
N VAL A 186 7.55 18.28 6.03
CA VAL A 186 6.33 17.49 5.91
C VAL A 186 5.16 18.34 5.37
N GLY A 187 5.18 19.65 5.58
CA GLY A 187 4.18 20.59 5.07
C GLY A 187 2.82 20.40 5.76
N PRO A 188 2.66 20.81 7.03
CA PRO A 188 1.40 20.66 7.77
C PRO A 188 0.22 21.37 7.09
N ASP A 189 0.49 22.40 6.30
CA ASP A 189 -0.53 23.21 5.63
C ASP A 189 -1.11 22.56 4.37
N MET A 190 -0.57 21.43 3.90
CA MET A 190 -1.15 20.69 2.77
C MET A 190 -2.51 20.12 3.15
N ASP A 191 -3.51 20.28 2.27
CA ASP A 191 -4.83 19.67 2.45
C ASP A 191 -4.76 18.14 2.34
N ARG A 192 -5.00 17.47 3.46
CA ARG A 192 -4.98 16.00 3.58
C ARG A 192 -6.37 15.40 3.63
N SER A 193 -7.42 16.21 3.48
CA SER A 193 -8.79 15.72 3.42
C SER A 193 -9.00 14.83 2.20
N LEU A 194 -9.89 13.85 2.31
CA LEU A 194 -10.32 13.07 1.17
C LEU A 194 -11.44 13.84 0.47
N ASP A 195 -11.26 14.20 -0.80
CA ASP A 195 -12.29 14.87 -1.59
C ASP A 195 -13.40 13.88 -1.93
N LEU A 196 -14.44 13.95 -1.10
CA LEU A 196 -15.67 13.19 -1.25
C LEU A 196 -16.83 14.08 -1.67
N THR A 197 -16.53 15.24 -2.28
CA THR A 197 -17.55 16.14 -2.81
C THR A 197 -18.29 15.43 -3.92
N ARG A 198 -19.61 15.30 -3.78
CA ARG A 198 -20.49 14.70 -4.80
C ARG A 198 -20.72 15.72 -5.92
N PRO A 199 -20.22 15.48 -7.14
CA PRO A 199 -20.36 16.45 -8.22
C PRO A 199 -21.80 16.43 -8.76
N GLU A 200 -22.34 17.62 -9.06
CA GLU A 200 -23.57 17.74 -9.82
C GLU A 200 -23.27 17.76 -11.32
N ALA A 201 -23.87 16.84 -12.06
CA ALA A 201 -23.81 16.82 -13.52
C ALA A 201 -25.14 16.34 -14.10
N ASP A 202 -25.57 16.99 -15.17
CA ASP A 202 -26.84 16.66 -15.86
C ASP A 202 -28.08 16.71 -14.93
N GLY A 203 -28.04 17.58 -13.91
CA GLY A 203 -29.12 17.72 -12.92
C GLY A 203 -29.22 16.58 -11.91
N THR A 204 -28.22 15.69 -11.85
CA THR A 204 -28.17 14.58 -10.90
C THR A 204 -26.88 14.66 -10.07
N SER A 205 -26.99 14.43 -8.77
CA SER A 205 -25.84 14.29 -7.88
C SER A 205 -25.16 12.95 -8.14
N LYS A 206 -23.88 12.96 -8.50
CA LYS A 206 -23.09 11.75 -8.78
C LYS A 206 -22.29 11.35 -7.54
N PRO A 207 -21.92 10.06 -7.38
CA PRO A 207 -21.05 9.64 -6.28
C PRO A 207 -19.67 10.30 -6.40
N ALA A 208 -19.00 10.50 -5.27
CA ALA A 208 -17.57 10.78 -5.28
C ALA A 208 -16.81 9.53 -5.69
N VAL A 209 -15.94 9.65 -6.70
CA VAL A 209 -15.25 8.49 -7.28
C VAL A 209 -13.78 8.50 -6.89
N VAL A 210 -13.33 7.44 -6.22
CA VAL A 210 -11.95 7.25 -5.77
C VAL A 210 -11.33 6.07 -6.51
N LEU A 211 -10.22 6.33 -7.21
CA LEU A 211 -9.45 5.33 -7.93
C LEU A 211 -8.20 4.95 -7.13
N MET A 212 -8.04 3.66 -6.83
CA MET A 212 -6.91 3.15 -6.05
C MET A 212 -5.85 2.59 -6.98
N VAL A 213 -4.64 3.16 -6.95
CA VAL A 213 -3.52 2.76 -7.84
C VAL A 213 -2.25 2.43 -7.03
N GLY A 214 -1.29 1.77 -7.67
CA GLY A 214 -0.03 1.35 -7.03
C GLY A 214 0.38 -0.07 -7.40
N VAL A 215 1.55 -0.51 -6.96
CA VAL A 215 2.08 -1.82 -7.36
C VAL A 215 1.47 -2.99 -6.58
N ASN A 216 1.71 -4.20 -7.04
CA ASN A 216 1.30 -5.40 -6.32
C ASN A 216 2.06 -5.52 -4.98
N GLY A 217 1.36 -5.99 -3.94
CA GLY A 217 1.97 -6.23 -2.62
C GLY A 217 2.07 -5.00 -1.72
N THR A 218 1.68 -3.79 -2.18
CA THR A 218 1.61 -2.57 -1.35
C THR A 218 0.34 -2.47 -0.51
N GLY A 219 -0.54 -3.48 -0.55
CA GLY A 219 -1.76 -3.47 0.26
C GLY A 219 -2.92 -2.63 -0.30
N LYS A 220 -3.00 -2.41 -1.62
CA LYS A 220 -4.13 -1.71 -2.28
C LYS A 220 -5.51 -2.25 -1.90
N THR A 221 -5.79 -3.52 -2.22
CA THR A 221 -7.08 -4.17 -1.93
C THR A 221 -7.43 -4.10 -0.44
N THR A 222 -6.44 -4.32 0.43
CA THR A 222 -6.59 -4.18 1.88
C THR A 222 -6.93 -2.73 2.27
N THR A 223 -6.28 -1.74 1.66
CA THR A 223 -6.54 -0.31 1.88
C THR A 223 -7.94 0.07 1.41
N VAL A 224 -8.42 -0.47 0.29
CA VAL A 224 -9.78 -0.26 -0.21
C VAL A 224 -10.80 -0.73 0.82
N GLY A 225 -10.64 -1.95 1.35
CA GLY A 225 -11.54 -2.48 2.37
C GLY A 225 -11.51 -1.69 3.69
N LYS A 226 -10.32 -1.31 4.16
CA LYS A 226 -10.17 -0.47 5.37
C LYS A 226 -10.78 0.92 5.17
N LEU A 227 -10.61 1.53 3.99
CA LEU A 227 -11.20 2.82 3.68
C LEU A 227 -12.72 2.73 3.61
N ALA A 228 -13.28 1.68 2.97
CA ALA A 228 -14.72 1.42 2.95
C ALA A 228 -15.29 1.33 4.37
N ARG A 229 -14.61 0.61 5.27
CA ARG A 229 -14.98 0.51 6.68
C ARG A 229 -15.04 1.88 7.37
N ILE A 230 -14.05 2.75 7.12
CA ILE A 230 -14.03 4.12 7.67
C ILE A 230 -15.22 4.92 7.15
N LEU A 231 -15.50 4.87 5.85
CA LEU A 231 -16.59 5.63 5.23
C LEU A 231 -17.96 5.16 5.71
N VAL A 232 -18.16 3.84 5.85
CA VAL A 232 -19.40 3.27 6.43
C VAL A 232 -19.60 3.72 7.87
N ALA A 233 -18.51 3.85 8.64
CA ALA A 233 -18.57 4.36 10.02
C ALA A 233 -18.87 5.86 10.11
N GLU A 234 -18.63 6.59 9.03
CA GLU A 234 -19.01 7.99 8.84
C GLU A 234 -20.41 8.11 8.21
N ASP A 235 -21.21 7.03 8.26
CA ASP A 235 -22.57 6.92 7.73
C ASP A 235 -22.68 7.21 6.21
N LYS A 236 -21.59 7.01 5.45
CA LYS A 236 -21.61 7.11 3.98
C LYS A 236 -21.99 5.79 3.34
N SER A 237 -22.83 5.86 2.31
CA SER A 237 -23.11 4.73 1.43
C SER A 237 -21.94 4.53 0.45
N VAL A 238 -21.44 3.29 0.36
CA VAL A 238 -20.24 2.95 -0.42
C VAL A 238 -20.57 1.85 -1.43
N LEU A 239 -19.92 1.87 -2.58
CA LEU A 239 -19.89 0.77 -3.54
C LEU A 239 -18.44 0.48 -3.97
N LEU A 240 -18.05 -0.79 -4.03
CA LEU A 240 -16.70 -1.19 -4.43
C LEU A 240 -16.68 -1.72 -5.87
N GLY A 241 -15.62 -1.44 -6.61
CA GLY A 241 -15.36 -1.97 -7.95
C GLY A 241 -14.08 -2.81 -7.99
N ALA A 242 -14.21 -4.09 -8.35
CA ALA A 242 -13.10 -5.03 -8.47
C ALA A 242 -12.46 -5.00 -9.87
N ALA A 243 -11.76 -3.91 -10.19
CA ALA A 243 -11.09 -3.75 -11.48
C ALA A 243 -9.68 -4.41 -11.56
N ASP A 244 -9.18 -5.06 -10.50
CA ASP A 244 -8.04 -6.00 -10.59
C ASP A 244 -8.49 -7.35 -11.19
N THR A 245 -8.84 -7.34 -12.48
CA THR A 245 -9.38 -8.51 -13.19
C THR A 245 -8.32 -9.56 -13.56
N PHE A 246 -7.03 -9.22 -13.38
CA PHE A 246 -5.89 -10.12 -13.62
C PHE A 246 -5.62 -11.08 -12.47
N ARG A 247 -6.22 -10.84 -11.30
CA ARG A 247 -6.03 -11.66 -10.10
C ARG A 247 -7.42 -12.07 -9.62
N ALA A 248 -7.86 -13.27 -9.99
CA ALA A 248 -9.14 -13.82 -9.53
C ALA A 248 -9.31 -13.68 -7.99
N ALA A 249 -8.25 -14.02 -7.24
CA ALA A 249 -8.24 -13.89 -5.78
C ALA A 249 -8.35 -12.45 -5.25
N ALA A 250 -8.01 -11.41 -6.04
CA ALA A 250 -8.15 -10.01 -5.61
C ALA A 250 -9.62 -9.59 -5.56
N ALA A 251 -10.42 -10.01 -6.55
CA ALA A 251 -11.86 -9.77 -6.55
C ALA A 251 -12.56 -10.48 -5.37
N ASP A 252 -12.19 -11.74 -5.08
CA ASP A 252 -12.72 -12.48 -3.93
C ASP A 252 -12.29 -11.88 -2.59
N GLN A 253 -11.04 -11.40 -2.51
CA GLN A 253 -10.54 -10.69 -1.34
C GLN A 253 -11.33 -9.39 -1.11
N LEU A 254 -11.60 -8.62 -2.16
CA LEU A 254 -12.39 -7.40 -2.07
C LEU A 254 -13.85 -7.69 -1.69
N ALA A 255 -14.45 -8.75 -2.25
CA ALA A 255 -15.79 -9.20 -1.88
C ALA A 255 -15.88 -9.57 -0.39
N THR A 256 -14.88 -10.31 0.13
CA THR A 256 -14.79 -10.64 1.55
C THR A 256 -14.69 -9.39 2.42
N TRP A 257 -13.98 -8.35 1.97
CA TRP A 257 -13.97 -7.06 2.65
C TRP A 257 -15.33 -6.38 2.63
N GLY A 258 -16.00 -6.34 1.47
CA GLY A 258 -17.33 -5.79 1.31
C GLY A 258 -18.36 -6.45 2.23
N GLU A 259 -18.41 -7.78 2.25
CA GLU A 259 -19.31 -8.57 3.10
C GLU A 259 -19.13 -8.24 4.59
N ARG A 260 -17.89 -8.08 5.06
CA ARG A 260 -17.59 -7.75 6.47
C ARG A 260 -18.15 -6.39 6.90
N VAL A 261 -18.23 -5.43 5.98
CA VAL A 261 -18.69 -4.06 6.28
C VAL A 261 -20.05 -3.73 5.67
N GLY A 262 -20.74 -4.72 5.09
CA GLY A 262 -22.06 -4.53 4.47
C GLY A 262 -22.03 -3.68 3.19
N VAL A 263 -20.96 -3.78 2.40
CA VAL A 263 -20.75 -3.01 1.17
C VAL A 263 -20.72 -3.94 -0.04
N ASP A 264 -21.54 -3.61 -1.05
CA ASP A 264 -21.60 -4.38 -2.29
C ASP A 264 -20.35 -4.19 -3.15
N VAL A 265 -20.02 -5.24 -3.92
CA VAL A 265 -18.86 -5.25 -4.84
C VAL A 265 -19.30 -5.57 -6.26
N VAL A 266 -19.05 -4.65 -7.17
CA VAL A 266 -19.19 -4.84 -8.61
C VAL A 266 -17.94 -5.56 -9.14
N ARG A 267 -18.14 -6.72 -9.76
CA ARG A 267 -17.08 -7.54 -10.33
C ARG A 267 -17.53 -8.19 -11.63
N SER A 268 -16.58 -8.53 -12.50
CA SER A 268 -16.85 -9.33 -13.69
C SER A 268 -17.03 -10.81 -13.33
N ASP A 269 -17.97 -11.47 -14.00
CA ASP A 269 -18.17 -12.93 -13.99
C ASP A 269 -17.12 -13.67 -14.84
N ARG A 270 -16.42 -12.94 -15.72
CA ARG A 270 -15.38 -13.46 -16.61
C ARG A 270 -13.99 -13.09 -16.13
N GLU A 271 -13.12 -14.08 -15.99
CA GLU A 271 -11.69 -13.89 -15.72
C GLU A 271 -11.02 -13.15 -16.90
N GLY A 272 -10.17 -12.17 -16.59
CA GLY A 272 -9.51 -11.34 -17.62
C GLY A 272 -10.43 -10.38 -18.36
N ALA A 273 -11.60 -10.06 -17.81
CA ALA A 273 -12.44 -8.99 -18.35
C ALA A 273 -11.72 -7.63 -18.34
N ASP A 274 -12.12 -6.73 -19.22
CA ASP A 274 -11.55 -5.39 -19.32
C ASP A 274 -11.78 -4.59 -18.03
N PRO A 275 -10.72 -4.21 -17.27
CA PRO A 275 -10.84 -3.45 -16.03
C PRO A 275 -11.64 -2.16 -16.18
N ALA A 276 -11.48 -1.46 -17.32
CA ALA A 276 -12.18 -0.23 -17.58
C ALA A 276 -13.69 -0.43 -17.71
N SER A 277 -14.13 -1.61 -18.19
CA SER A 277 -15.55 -1.96 -18.26
C SER A 277 -16.13 -2.22 -16.86
N VAL A 278 -15.40 -2.93 -15.98
CA VAL A 278 -15.82 -3.12 -14.58
C VAL A 278 -15.93 -1.78 -13.85
N ALA A 279 -14.94 -0.90 -14.01
CA ALA A 279 -14.94 0.42 -13.39
C ALA A 279 -16.10 1.31 -13.91
N PHE A 280 -16.40 1.26 -15.21
CA PHE A 280 -17.54 1.96 -15.81
C PHE A 280 -18.87 1.51 -15.18
N GLU A 281 -19.10 0.20 -15.11
CA GLU A 281 -20.32 -0.38 -14.55
C GLU A 281 -20.44 -0.06 -13.07
N THR A 282 -19.33 -0.06 -12.32
CA THR A 282 -19.31 0.32 -10.90
C THR A 282 -19.81 1.75 -10.70
N VAL A 283 -19.30 2.72 -11.46
CA VAL A 283 -19.76 4.12 -11.35
C VAL A 283 -21.21 4.26 -11.79
N ARG A 284 -21.62 3.56 -12.87
CA ARG A 284 -23.01 3.57 -13.35
C ARG A 284 -23.98 3.03 -12.28
N GLU A 285 -23.64 1.92 -11.64
CA GLU A 285 -24.43 1.35 -10.55
C GLU A 285 -24.43 2.26 -9.32
N GLY A 286 -23.31 2.89 -9.00
CA GLY A 286 -23.23 3.87 -7.92
C GLY A 286 -24.20 5.05 -8.13
N ILE A 287 -24.28 5.57 -9.36
CA ILE A 287 -25.25 6.60 -9.74
C ILE A 287 -26.69 6.06 -9.60
N ALA A 288 -26.97 4.86 -10.13
CA ALA A 288 -28.32 4.29 -10.10
C ALA A 288 -28.83 3.99 -8.69
N ARG A 289 -27.92 3.67 -7.77
CA ARG A 289 -28.19 3.39 -6.35
C ARG A 289 -28.09 4.63 -5.46
N ASP A 290 -27.75 5.80 -6.02
CA ASP A 290 -27.56 7.06 -5.31
C ASP A 290 -26.56 6.97 -4.14
N VAL A 291 -25.47 6.20 -4.32
CA VAL A 291 -24.45 6.07 -3.27
C VAL A 291 -23.60 7.33 -3.13
N ASP A 292 -23.00 7.52 -1.96
CA ASP A 292 -22.15 8.68 -1.71
C ASP A 292 -20.75 8.51 -2.32
N VAL A 293 -20.19 7.31 -2.24
CA VAL A 293 -18.80 7.04 -2.64
C VAL A 293 -18.67 5.74 -3.44
N VAL A 294 -17.90 5.79 -4.53
CA VAL A 294 -17.44 4.62 -5.29
C VAL A 294 -15.93 4.46 -5.12
N LEU A 295 -15.47 3.30 -4.64
CA LEU A 295 -14.05 2.96 -4.55
C LEU A 295 -13.69 1.90 -5.58
N VAL A 296 -12.70 2.15 -6.44
CA VAL A 296 -12.27 1.21 -7.49
C VAL A 296 -10.86 0.69 -7.21
N ASP A 297 -10.71 -0.62 -7.03
CA ASP A 297 -9.42 -1.31 -6.88
C ASP A 297 -8.86 -1.73 -8.26
N THR A 298 -7.61 -1.39 -8.56
CA THR A 298 -6.97 -1.71 -9.85
C THR A 298 -5.82 -2.70 -9.73
N ALA A 299 -5.41 -3.28 -10.87
CA ALA A 299 -4.18 -4.05 -10.97
C ALA A 299 -2.92 -3.20 -10.66
N GLY A 300 -1.83 -3.87 -10.26
CA GLY A 300 -0.54 -3.22 -9.92
C GLY A 300 0.71 -3.87 -10.52
N ARG A 301 0.59 -4.53 -11.67
CA ARG A 301 1.67 -5.30 -12.32
C ARG A 301 2.67 -4.39 -13.07
N LEU A 302 3.70 -3.88 -12.40
CA LEU A 302 4.64 -2.89 -12.97
C LEU A 302 5.68 -3.44 -13.97
N GLN A 303 5.81 -4.76 -14.13
CA GLN A 303 6.84 -5.35 -15.00
C GLN A 303 6.74 -4.91 -16.48
N ASN A 304 5.54 -4.54 -16.95
CA ASN A 304 5.32 -3.91 -18.27
C ASN A 304 4.74 -2.51 -18.08
N LYS A 305 5.63 -1.54 -17.79
CA LYS A 305 5.26 -0.15 -17.44
C LYS A 305 4.31 0.50 -18.43
N SER A 306 4.57 0.43 -19.75
CA SER A 306 3.72 1.09 -20.75
C SER A 306 2.29 0.57 -20.74
N THR A 307 2.12 -0.75 -20.78
CA THR A 307 0.80 -1.40 -20.78
C THR A 307 -0.01 -1.08 -19.53
N LEU A 308 0.63 -1.10 -18.34
CA LEU A 308 -0.07 -0.76 -17.10
C LEU A 308 -0.50 0.71 -17.09
N MET A 309 0.35 1.64 -17.52
CA MET A 309 0.01 3.06 -17.52
C MET A 309 -1.12 3.38 -18.52
N ASP A 310 -1.09 2.76 -19.71
CA ASP A 310 -2.16 2.89 -20.70
C ASP A 310 -3.50 2.35 -20.16
N GLU A 311 -3.45 1.24 -19.42
CA GLU A 311 -4.62 0.63 -18.78
C GLU A 311 -5.19 1.52 -17.69
N LEU A 312 -4.38 2.03 -16.77
CA LEU A 312 -4.84 2.94 -15.71
C LEU A 312 -5.41 4.25 -16.29
N GLY A 313 -4.74 4.80 -17.31
CA GLY A 313 -5.23 5.97 -18.04
C GLY A 313 -6.53 5.66 -18.80
N LYS A 314 -6.74 4.44 -19.29
CA LYS A 314 -8.01 4.00 -19.88
C LYS A 314 -9.11 3.89 -18.82
N ILE A 315 -8.84 3.28 -17.67
CA ILE A 315 -9.79 3.14 -16.55
C ILE A 315 -10.32 4.52 -16.14
N LYS A 316 -9.41 5.47 -15.83
CA LYS A 316 -9.79 6.85 -15.45
C LYS A 316 -10.67 7.52 -16.50
N ARG A 317 -10.23 7.52 -17.77
CA ARG A 317 -10.99 8.14 -18.87
C ARG A 317 -12.37 7.53 -19.09
N VAL A 318 -12.52 6.23 -18.85
CA VAL A 318 -13.81 5.55 -19.02
C VAL A 318 -14.74 5.87 -17.85
N MET A 319 -14.22 5.89 -16.61
CA MET A 319 -14.98 6.31 -15.42
C MET A 319 -15.46 7.77 -15.54
N GLU A 320 -14.60 8.67 -16.05
CA GLU A 320 -14.91 10.09 -16.25
C GLU A 320 -16.06 10.34 -17.22
N LYS A 321 -16.42 9.38 -18.07
CA LYS A 321 -17.64 9.47 -18.90
C LYS A 321 -18.94 9.39 -18.08
N GLN A 322 -18.88 8.78 -16.90
CA GLN A 322 -20.01 8.65 -15.99
C GLN A 322 -19.99 9.76 -14.95
N ALA A 323 -18.89 9.90 -14.21
CA ALA A 323 -18.69 10.91 -13.18
C ALA A 323 -17.21 11.32 -13.11
N PRO A 324 -16.89 12.59 -12.80
CA PRO A 324 -15.52 13.01 -12.54
C PRO A 324 -14.85 12.14 -11.46
N VAL A 325 -13.57 11.79 -11.66
CA VAL A 325 -12.79 11.10 -10.63
C VAL A 325 -12.29 12.15 -9.63
N SER A 326 -12.84 12.14 -8.42
CA SER A 326 -12.52 13.08 -7.35
C SER A 326 -11.11 12.84 -6.80
N GLU A 327 -10.73 11.57 -6.63
CA GLU A 327 -9.45 11.19 -6.02
C GLU A 327 -8.78 10.03 -6.77
N VAL A 328 -7.46 10.14 -6.91
CA VAL A 328 -6.57 9.05 -7.34
C VAL A 328 -5.57 8.81 -6.21
N LEU A 329 -5.79 7.76 -5.43
CA LEU A 329 -4.96 7.43 -4.28
C LEU A 329 -3.90 6.41 -4.67
N LEU A 330 -2.63 6.82 -4.54
CA LEU A 330 -1.48 5.96 -4.77
C LEU A 330 -1.10 5.23 -3.46
N VAL A 331 -1.18 3.90 -3.47
CA VAL A 331 -0.80 3.07 -2.31
C VAL A 331 0.63 2.58 -2.46
N LEU A 332 1.47 2.97 -1.51
CA LEU A 332 2.89 2.64 -1.45
C LEU A 332 3.21 1.88 -0.16
N ASP A 333 4.26 1.08 -0.23
CA ASP A 333 4.80 0.33 0.91
C ASP A 333 5.99 1.08 1.49
N ALA A 334 5.89 1.50 2.74
CA ALA A 334 6.92 2.29 3.42
C ALA A 334 8.25 1.54 3.60
N THR A 335 8.26 0.21 3.46
CA THR A 335 9.49 -0.60 3.56
C THR A 335 10.33 -0.57 2.28
N THR A 336 9.74 -0.17 1.15
CA THR A 336 10.39 -0.21 -0.17
C THR A 336 11.43 0.89 -0.40
N GLY A 337 11.44 1.95 0.43
CA GLY A 337 12.37 3.07 0.35
C GLY A 337 12.43 3.69 -1.05
N GLN A 338 13.64 3.90 -1.57
CA GLN A 338 13.89 4.46 -2.91
C GLN A 338 13.28 3.68 -4.08
N ASN A 339 13.00 2.38 -3.91
CA ASN A 339 12.30 1.62 -4.94
C ASN A 339 10.84 2.06 -5.05
N GLY A 340 10.18 2.32 -3.91
CA GLY A 340 8.81 2.87 -3.88
C GLY A 340 8.74 4.23 -4.57
N MET A 341 9.74 5.09 -4.37
CA MET A 341 9.83 6.41 -5.00
C MET A 341 9.81 6.36 -6.53
N LYS A 342 10.66 5.54 -7.15
CA LYS A 342 10.70 5.38 -8.61
C LYS A 342 9.38 4.85 -9.17
N GLN A 343 8.65 4.06 -8.39
CA GLN A 343 7.33 3.58 -8.80
C GLN A 343 6.32 4.72 -8.72
N ALA A 344 6.34 5.46 -7.62
CA ALA A 344 5.45 6.57 -7.35
C ALA A 344 5.48 7.63 -8.48
N GLU A 345 6.67 8.01 -8.92
CA GLU A 345 6.86 8.95 -10.03
C GLU A 345 6.21 8.47 -11.34
N VAL A 346 6.33 7.17 -11.64
CA VAL A 346 5.75 6.57 -12.85
C VAL A 346 4.22 6.56 -12.79
N PHE A 347 3.61 6.24 -11.64
CA PHE A 347 2.16 6.26 -11.49
C PHE A 347 1.59 7.69 -11.55
N ALA A 348 2.29 8.65 -10.94
CA ALA A 348 1.88 10.06 -10.93
C ALA A 348 1.79 10.63 -12.35
N GLN A 349 2.76 10.30 -13.21
CA GLN A 349 2.78 10.74 -14.61
C GLN A 349 1.59 10.22 -15.43
N ALA A 350 1.05 9.04 -15.11
CA ALA A 350 0.02 8.40 -15.94
C ALA A 350 -1.42 8.70 -15.51
N THR A 351 -1.66 8.92 -14.22
CA THR A 351 -3.03 8.90 -13.65
C THR A 351 -3.45 10.20 -12.98
N GLY A 352 -2.52 11.12 -12.72
CA GLY A 352 -2.81 12.34 -11.98
C GLY A 352 -3.17 12.03 -10.52
N VAL A 353 -2.24 11.42 -9.81
CA VAL A 353 -2.38 11.09 -8.38
C VAL A 353 -2.71 12.36 -7.60
N THR A 354 -3.66 12.28 -6.66
CA THR A 354 -4.13 13.40 -5.81
C THR A 354 -3.77 13.21 -4.34
N GLY A 355 -3.47 11.98 -3.92
CA GLY A 355 -3.09 11.66 -2.56
C GLY A 355 -2.34 10.33 -2.46
N ILE A 356 -1.60 10.16 -1.37
CA ILE A 356 -0.80 8.96 -1.10
C ILE A 356 -1.32 8.24 0.14
N VAL A 357 -1.34 6.92 0.09
CA VAL A 357 -1.51 6.04 1.25
C VAL A 357 -0.23 5.26 1.47
N LEU A 358 0.39 5.41 2.63
CA LEU A 358 1.60 4.67 3.00
C LEU A 358 1.27 3.51 3.92
N THR A 359 1.53 2.29 3.48
CA THR A 359 1.28 1.07 4.26
C THR A 359 2.55 0.56 4.93
N LYS A 360 2.38 -0.36 5.90
CA LYS A 360 3.46 -1.05 6.62
C LYS A 360 4.43 -0.11 7.34
N LEU A 361 3.92 1.02 7.83
CA LEU A 361 4.73 2.02 8.52
C LEU A 361 5.16 1.54 9.92
N ASP A 362 4.40 0.62 10.51
CA ASP A 362 4.67 -0.06 11.78
C ASP A 362 5.92 -0.96 11.75
N GLY A 363 6.21 -1.57 10.59
CA GLY A 363 7.39 -2.42 10.41
C GLY A 363 8.65 -1.68 9.95
N SER A 364 8.59 -0.35 9.82
CA SER A 364 9.62 0.42 9.11
C SER A 364 10.33 1.44 10.00
N ALA A 365 11.67 1.39 10.01
CA ALA A 365 12.52 2.47 10.52
C ALA A 365 12.67 3.63 9.50
N LYS A 366 12.05 3.51 8.32
CA LYS A 366 12.22 4.39 7.15
C LYS A 366 11.12 5.45 7.08
N GLY A 367 10.87 6.15 8.19
CA GLY A 367 9.84 7.19 8.25
C GLY A 367 10.03 8.30 7.21
N GLY A 368 11.28 8.60 6.84
CA GLY A 368 11.61 9.68 5.90
C GLY A 368 11.02 9.54 4.50
N ILE A 369 10.52 8.35 4.12
CA ILE A 369 9.83 8.14 2.85
C ILE A 369 8.63 9.07 2.66
N VAL A 370 7.97 9.50 3.74
CA VAL A 370 6.87 10.47 3.71
C VAL A 370 7.33 11.79 3.08
N VAL A 371 8.48 12.31 3.52
CA VAL A 371 8.98 13.61 3.07
C VAL A 371 9.42 13.52 1.61
N SER A 372 10.18 12.47 1.27
CA SER A 372 10.67 12.29 -0.10
C SER A 372 9.52 12.10 -1.10
N VAL A 373 8.50 11.29 -0.77
CA VAL A 373 7.38 11.04 -1.68
C VAL A 373 6.50 12.27 -1.91
N GLN A 374 6.19 13.04 -0.86
CA GLN A 374 5.39 14.24 -1.02
C GLN A 374 6.13 15.28 -1.86
N ARG A 375 7.43 15.47 -1.64
CA ARG A 375 8.24 16.43 -2.40
C ARG A 375 8.35 16.04 -3.87
N ALA A 376 8.58 14.76 -4.16
CA ALA A 376 8.72 14.29 -5.53
C ALA A 376 7.41 14.37 -6.32
N LEU A 377 6.28 14.06 -5.68
CA LEU A 377 4.98 14.00 -6.37
C LEU A 377 4.16 15.29 -6.25
N GLY A 378 4.49 16.18 -5.31
CA GLY A 378 3.71 17.40 -5.04
C GLY A 378 2.33 17.14 -4.45
N VAL A 379 2.09 15.94 -3.90
CA VAL A 379 0.79 15.54 -3.33
C VAL A 379 0.93 15.03 -1.90
N PRO A 380 -0.09 15.21 -1.05
CA PRO A 380 -0.01 14.88 0.36
C PRO A 380 -0.14 13.38 0.63
N VAL A 381 0.53 12.92 1.68
CA VAL A 381 0.16 11.65 2.33
C VAL A 381 -1.10 11.90 3.13
N LYS A 382 -2.20 11.24 2.74
CA LYS A 382 -3.52 11.38 3.37
C LYS A 382 -3.76 10.33 4.45
N PHE A 383 -3.26 9.10 4.22
CA PHE A 383 -3.46 7.98 5.14
C PHE A 383 -2.17 7.18 5.37
N VAL A 384 -2.10 6.54 6.53
CA VAL A 384 -1.06 5.57 6.90
C VAL A 384 -1.67 4.26 7.39
N GLY A 385 -1.13 3.15 6.90
CA GLY A 385 -1.40 1.80 7.34
C GLY A 385 -0.36 1.36 8.38
N LEU A 386 -0.83 0.95 9.56
CA LEU A 386 -0.02 0.72 10.75
C LEU A 386 -0.06 -0.74 11.23
N GLY A 387 -0.50 -1.65 10.37
CA GLY A 387 -0.64 -3.06 10.69
C GLY A 387 -1.69 -3.75 9.83
N GLU A 388 -1.93 -5.02 10.16
CA GLU A 388 -2.80 -5.91 9.40
C GLU A 388 -4.28 -5.86 9.85
N GLY A 389 -4.55 -5.33 11.04
CA GLY A 389 -5.91 -5.26 11.59
C GLY A 389 -6.85 -4.38 10.76
N ALA A 390 -8.14 -4.66 10.80
CA ALA A 390 -9.16 -3.93 10.02
C ALA A 390 -9.22 -2.43 10.33
N ASP A 391 -8.85 -2.05 11.55
CA ASP A 391 -8.83 -0.67 12.04
C ASP A 391 -7.44 0.00 11.95
N ASP A 392 -6.45 -0.68 11.38
CA ASP A 392 -5.05 -0.20 11.26
C ASP A 392 -4.84 0.70 10.03
N LEU A 393 -5.83 1.50 9.66
CA LEU A 393 -5.73 2.60 8.69
C LEU A 393 -6.14 3.90 9.39
N ALA A 394 -5.28 4.91 9.30
CA ALA A 394 -5.42 6.17 10.01
C ALA A 394 -5.15 7.36 9.07
N PRO A 395 -5.86 8.49 9.24
CA PRO A 395 -5.45 9.75 8.63
C PRO A 395 -4.01 10.10 9.05
N PHE A 396 -3.25 10.69 8.14
CA PHE A 396 -1.89 11.10 8.43
C PHE A 396 -1.89 12.37 9.31
N ASP A 397 -1.26 12.29 10.47
CA ASP A 397 -1.04 13.42 11.40
C ASP A 397 0.43 13.89 11.27
N PRO A 398 0.70 15.02 10.60
CA PRO A 398 2.05 15.56 10.44
C PRO A 398 2.77 15.80 11.76
N GLN A 399 2.06 16.31 12.77
CA GLN A 399 2.66 16.63 14.06
C GLN A 399 2.99 15.35 14.81
N GLY A 400 2.02 14.44 14.93
CA GLY A 400 2.22 13.15 15.57
C GLY A 400 3.32 12.32 14.89
N PHE A 401 3.44 12.42 13.57
CA PHE A 401 4.49 11.77 12.80
C PHE A 401 5.89 12.35 13.09
N VAL A 402 6.05 13.67 13.05
CA VAL A 402 7.34 14.32 13.36
C VAL A 402 7.71 14.10 14.83
N ASP A 403 6.75 14.20 15.75
CA ASP A 403 6.95 13.94 17.17
C ASP A 403 7.42 12.48 17.42
N ALA A 404 6.95 11.53 16.61
CA ALA A 404 7.43 10.16 16.68
C ALA A 404 8.86 10.00 16.15
N ILE A 405 9.24 10.73 15.10
CA ILE A 405 10.61 10.75 14.57
C ILE A 405 11.58 11.34 15.58
N VAL A 406 11.27 12.52 16.13
CA VAL A 406 12.16 13.26 17.03
C VAL A 406 12.06 12.74 18.48
N GLY A 407 11.12 11.82 18.72
CA GLY A 407 10.70 11.37 20.04
C GLY A 407 9.90 12.45 20.78
N ARG A 408 9.14 12.06 21.81
CA ARG A 408 8.57 13.02 22.77
C ARG A 408 9.60 13.40 23.84
N ALA A 409 9.54 14.65 24.30
CA ALA A 409 10.25 15.10 25.50
C ALA A 409 9.67 14.41 26.75
#